data_AF-A0A356FFK8-F1
#
_entry.id   AF-A0A356FFK8-F1
#
_cell.length_a   1.000
_cell.length_b   1.000
_cell.length_c   1.000
_cell.angle_alpha   90.00
_cell.angle_beta   90.00
_cell.angle_gamma   90.00
#
_symmetry.space_group_name_H-M   'P 1'
#
loop_
_entity.id
_entity.type
_entity.pdbx_description
1 polymer ?
#
loop_
_entity_poly.entity_id
_entity_poly.type
_entity_poly.pdbx_seq_one_letter_code
_entity_poly.pdbx_strand_id
1 'polypeptide(L)'
;MSFGFLATSTAWGQFNVPLRINCGGPEITDSNGNTWLADEGVDADPLDIRPNDLGGAQAIPAWANPDPASVAALGFGGTAEDVNIFRSIRWDVGGDADDWHMEIPVPNGEYTVNFYLCEAGGDGRHYSLWLEDLVVEEDAHSLAFPVGEGIVPGQNIAGRYSFETEVVDGSLHVGLTPPPAGTPGAADINAILNALEILPLGFDPCDDPTVGRCATGARCETIWERTDGGLDGVDLGENLAIGGIATQSSEGWGGAPGRAIDGNTDGFWATGTTTHTNGAPSWWEVDLLDTYDIDTIRLWNRLDCCSERLTNFTITVLGADGSVNLERSYLTDNSQISGPNFTAEGLATEGQFVRISIPGAYLSLAEVEIFDEGLDEPFLPSRLITWNAPACAAPQGYNVFLNDELVLELPGDSTGFVPTPERAVSTYRIQTISAEGEEPCANDMSCTFVVPGRTFDAPLRINMGGPNHVDGNGNLWVGDAGGDPLGIRPNPLGGINEIAAWSNPIIESVEALGFEAADAGLFRSIRWDPGNDGEANDWNMEIPIANGNYEVSFYLCDASDGRHYKIALEGAVLEEDVHMLAFPVGEGRVAGPNEVGRYSFVTIVEDGSLSVGML
;
A
#
# COMPACT_ATOMS: atom_id res chain seq x y z
N MET A 1 -57.69 1.47 -27.14
CA MET A 1 -58.07 0.68 -25.95
C MET A 1 -57.16 1.15 -24.84
N SER A 2 -57.76 1.64 -23.78
CA SER A 2 -57.08 1.97 -22.51
C SER A 2 -56.77 0.68 -21.77
N PHE A 3 -55.55 0.54 -21.29
CA PHE A 3 -55.26 -0.09 -20.01
C PHE A 3 -54.24 0.79 -19.31
N GLY A 4 -54.59 1.21 -18.10
CA GLY A 4 -53.77 2.04 -17.24
C GLY A 4 -53.47 1.33 -15.93
N PHE A 5 -52.34 1.78 -15.36
CA PHE A 5 -51.90 1.78 -13.96
C PHE A 5 -51.70 0.44 -13.24
N LEU A 6 -50.47 0.25 -12.73
CA LEU A 6 -50.20 0.53 -11.32
C LEU A 6 -48.85 1.26 -11.21
N ALA A 7 -48.91 2.52 -10.80
CA ALA A 7 -47.79 3.20 -10.19
C ALA A 7 -47.69 2.66 -8.76
N THR A 8 -46.55 2.05 -8.44
CA THR A 8 -46.07 1.88 -7.08
C THR A 8 -44.57 2.16 -7.06
N SER A 9 -44.15 3.37 -7.42
CA SER A 9 -43.05 3.96 -6.66
C SER A 9 -43.71 4.85 -5.63
N THR A 10 -43.92 4.29 -4.43
CA THR A 10 -43.76 5.14 -3.26
C THR A 10 -42.35 5.67 -3.37
N ALA A 11 -42.20 6.92 -3.79
CA ALA A 11 -40.91 7.60 -3.79
C ALA A 11 -40.35 7.48 -2.38
N TRP A 12 -39.43 6.55 -2.17
CA TRP A 12 -38.43 6.72 -1.13
C TRP A 12 -37.73 8.03 -1.47
N GLY A 13 -37.72 8.94 -0.50
CA GLY A 13 -36.99 10.20 -0.67
C GLY A 13 -35.51 9.87 -0.87
N GLN A 14 -34.78 10.76 -1.55
CA GLN A 14 -33.33 10.69 -1.60
C GLN A 14 -32.77 10.43 -0.20
N PHE A 15 -31.80 9.52 -0.10
CA PHE A 15 -31.03 9.33 1.12
C PHE A 15 -30.33 10.64 1.48
N ASN A 16 -30.32 10.96 2.77
CA ASN A 16 -29.43 12.01 3.26
C ASN A 16 -28.00 11.48 3.21
N VAL A 17 -27.08 12.33 2.79
CA VAL A 17 -25.64 12.06 2.77
C VAL A 17 -25.00 12.86 3.92
N PRO A 18 -24.08 12.28 4.72
CA PRO A 18 -23.43 10.98 4.57
C PRO A 18 -24.36 9.77 4.78
N LEU A 19 -24.21 8.77 3.93
CA LEU A 19 -24.97 7.51 3.92
C LEU A 19 -24.03 6.34 4.16
N ARG A 20 -24.46 5.37 4.98
CA ARG A 20 -23.70 4.16 5.31
C ARG A 20 -24.63 2.96 5.25
N ILE A 21 -24.21 1.90 4.58
CA ILE A 21 -25.00 0.69 4.33
C ILE A 21 -24.19 -0.52 4.77
N ASN A 22 -24.77 -1.35 5.66
CA ASN A 22 -24.22 -2.64 6.03
C ASN A 22 -24.77 -3.71 5.08
N CYS A 23 -24.02 -4.02 4.02
CA CYS A 23 -24.47 -4.86 2.93
C CYS A 23 -24.70 -6.31 3.39
N GLY A 24 -25.92 -6.80 3.19
CA GLY A 24 -26.32 -8.15 3.59
C GLY A 24 -26.59 -8.31 5.09
N GLY A 25 -26.45 -7.22 5.87
CA GLY A 25 -26.45 -7.22 7.32
C GLY A 25 -27.53 -6.35 7.96
N PRO A 26 -27.72 -6.48 9.29
CA PRO A 26 -28.65 -5.66 10.05
C PRO A 26 -28.10 -4.24 10.24
N GLU A 27 -28.94 -3.34 10.75
CA GLU A 27 -28.50 -2.01 11.17
C GLU A 27 -27.48 -2.12 12.33
N ILE A 28 -26.36 -1.40 12.22
CA ILE A 28 -25.28 -1.40 13.21
C ILE A 28 -24.88 0.04 13.50
N THR A 29 -24.57 0.34 14.76
CA THR A 29 -23.85 1.58 15.11
C THR A 29 -22.42 1.21 15.45
N ASP A 30 -21.47 1.89 14.83
CA ASP A 30 -20.04 1.65 15.04
C ASP A 30 -19.53 2.34 16.32
N SER A 31 -18.29 2.06 16.70
CA SER A 31 -17.66 2.64 17.91
C SER A 31 -17.49 4.16 17.84
N ASN A 32 -17.51 4.72 16.64
CA ASN A 32 -17.46 6.14 16.34
C ASN A 32 -18.87 6.79 16.41
N GLY A 33 -19.91 6.00 16.65
CA GLY A 33 -21.29 6.45 16.76
C GLY A 33 -22.01 6.64 15.43
N ASN A 34 -21.43 6.19 14.30
CA ASN A 34 -22.09 6.25 13.00
C ASN A 34 -23.05 5.07 12.84
N THR A 35 -24.26 5.35 12.33
CA THR A 35 -25.24 4.31 12.01
C THR A 35 -25.08 3.84 10.56
N TRP A 36 -24.96 2.52 10.40
CA TRP A 36 -24.94 1.78 9.15
C TRP A 36 -26.31 1.14 8.93
N LEU A 37 -27.01 1.54 7.87
CA LEU A 37 -28.37 1.08 7.57
C LEU A 37 -28.39 -0.41 7.22
N ALA A 38 -29.48 -1.07 7.57
CA ALA A 38 -29.69 -2.48 7.26
C ALA A 38 -29.93 -2.72 5.77
N ASP A 39 -29.22 -3.71 5.20
CA ASP A 39 -29.45 -4.25 3.87
C ASP A 39 -29.52 -5.79 3.93
N GLU A 40 -30.38 -6.31 4.81
CA GLU A 40 -30.48 -7.74 5.10
C GLU A 40 -31.50 -8.51 4.23
N GLY A 41 -31.23 -9.80 4.03
CA GLY A 41 -32.18 -10.76 3.47
C GLY A 41 -31.86 -11.20 2.03
N VAL A 42 -32.00 -12.51 1.77
CA VAL A 42 -31.85 -13.09 0.43
C VAL A 42 -33.06 -12.74 -0.42
N ASP A 43 -32.82 -12.30 -1.66
CA ASP A 43 -33.86 -11.83 -2.61
C ASP A 43 -34.75 -10.71 -2.03
N ALA A 44 -34.17 -9.92 -1.12
CA ALA A 44 -34.83 -8.79 -0.46
C ALA A 44 -34.03 -7.52 -0.69
N ASP A 45 -34.71 -6.46 -1.09
CA ASP A 45 -34.16 -5.11 -1.27
C ASP A 45 -34.87 -4.14 -0.31
N PRO A 46 -34.48 -4.12 0.98
CA PRO A 46 -35.15 -3.29 1.98
C PRO A 46 -34.90 -1.79 1.77
N LEU A 47 -33.82 -1.44 1.05
CA LEU A 47 -33.44 -0.06 0.77
C LEU A 47 -33.95 0.43 -0.60
N ASP A 48 -34.48 -0.47 -1.44
CA ASP A 48 -34.98 -0.17 -2.80
C ASP A 48 -33.86 0.44 -3.67
N ILE A 49 -32.65 -0.12 -3.56
CA ILE A 49 -31.43 0.36 -4.24
C ILE A 49 -30.93 -0.57 -5.35
N ARG A 50 -31.66 -1.65 -5.67
CA ARG A 50 -31.26 -2.62 -6.69
C ARG A 50 -32.28 -2.65 -7.82
N PRO A 51 -31.93 -2.21 -9.04
CA PRO A 51 -32.85 -2.20 -10.17
C PRO A 51 -33.19 -3.60 -10.68
N ASN A 52 -32.36 -4.60 -10.38
CA ASN A 52 -32.64 -6.01 -10.63
C ASN A 52 -32.26 -6.86 -9.40
N ASP A 53 -33.11 -7.84 -9.06
CA ASP A 53 -32.85 -8.80 -7.98
C ASP A 53 -32.13 -10.07 -8.49
N LEU A 54 -31.41 -9.98 -9.62
CA LEU A 54 -30.69 -11.11 -10.20
C LEU A 54 -29.19 -11.06 -9.88
N GLY A 55 -28.56 -9.88 -9.94
CA GLY A 55 -27.20 -9.65 -9.49
C GLY A 55 -27.16 -9.08 -8.07
N GLY A 56 -26.33 -9.64 -7.19
CA GLY A 56 -26.15 -9.13 -5.81
C GLY A 56 -27.34 -9.33 -4.87
N ALA A 57 -28.32 -10.16 -5.24
CA ALA A 57 -29.51 -10.41 -4.42
C ALA A 57 -29.25 -11.31 -3.20
N GLN A 58 -28.12 -12.02 -3.18
CA GLN A 58 -27.80 -12.94 -2.09
C GLN A 58 -27.21 -12.17 -0.90
N ALA A 59 -27.66 -12.51 0.30
CA ALA A 59 -27.12 -12.03 1.56
C ALA A 59 -26.84 -13.20 2.49
N ILE A 60 -25.64 -13.23 3.07
CA ILE A 60 -25.24 -14.25 4.03
C ILE A 60 -24.35 -13.63 5.12
N PRO A 61 -24.21 -14.30 6.28
CA PRO A 61 -23.06 -14.05 7.15
C PRO A 61 -21.77 -14.18 6.32
N ALA A 62 -20.89 -13.18 6.43
CA ALA A 62 -19.61 -13.19 5.74
C ALA A 62 -18.83 -14.44 6.14
N TRP A 63 -18.15 -15.04 5.16
CA TRP A 63 -17.21 -16.13 5.43
C TRP A 63 -16.01 -15.62 6.22
N ALA A 64 -15.68 -14.34 6.06
CA ALA A 64 -14.51 -13.73 6.65
C ALA A 64 -14.72 -13.47 8.15
N ASN A 65 -13.64 -13.58 8.90
CA ASN A 65 -13.57 -13.14 10.29
C ASN A 65 -12.51 -12.03 10.42
N PRO A 66 -12.89 -10.77 10.14
CA PRO A 66 -11.97 -9.66 9.99
C PRO A 66 -11.02 -9.49 11.18
N ASP A 67 -9.74 -9.21 10.89
CA ASP A 67 -8.78 -8.79 11.90
C ASP A 67 -9.19 -7.42 12.47
N PRO A 68 -9.45 -7.29 13.78
CA PRO A 68 -9.78 -6.01 14.41
C PRO A 68 -8.76 -4.90 14.13
N ALA A 69 -7.47 -5.23 13.98
CA ALA A 69 -6.43 -4.26 13.65
C ALA A 69 -6.60 -3.70 12.22
N SER A 70 -6.97 -4.55 11.26
CA SER A 70 -7.27 -4.11 9.89
C SER A 70 -8.48 -3.18 9.84
N VAL A 71 -9.51 -3.47 10.63
CA VAL A 71 -10.69 -2.62 10.77
C VAL A 71 -10.33 -1.28 11.43
N ALA A 72 -9.51 -1.29 12.49
CA ALA A 72 -9.04 -0.06 13.13
C ALA A 72 -8.25 0.84 12.16
N ALA A 73 -7.39 0.23 11.33
CA ALA A 73 -6.55 0.95 10.38
C ALA A 73 -7.36 1.68 9.28
N LEU A 74 -8.61 1.27 9.03
CA LEU A 74 -9.52 1.97 8.11
C LEU A 74 -10.21 3.21 8.74
N GLY A 75 -9.90 3.52 10.01
CA GLY A 75 -10.45 4.67 10.74
C GLY A 75 -11.56 4.32 11.74
N PHE A 76 -11.83 3.03 11.97
CA PHE A 76 -12.73 2.56 13.03
C PHE A 76 -11.99 2.40 14.38
N GLY A 77 -12.71 2.07 15.45
CA GLY A 77 -12.12 1.77 16.76
C GLY A 77 -11.55 0.35 16.90
N GLY A 78 -11.73 -0.55 15.91
CA GLY A 78 -11.33 -1.96 15.98
C GLY A 78 -12.10 -2.78 17.03
N THR A 79 -13.25 -2.28 17.48
CA THR A 79 -14.08 -2.94 18.48
C THR A 79 -14.91 -4.06 17.85
N ALA A 80 -15.56 -4.87 18.69
CA ALA A 80 -16.47 -5.92 18.20
C ALA A 80 -17.63 -5.35 17.36
N GLU A 81 -18.10 -4.13 17.68
CA GLU A 81 -19.17 -3.46 16.94
C GLU A 81 -18.71 -3.05 15.53
N ASP A 82 -17.49 -2.55 15.39
CA ASP A 82 -16.89 -2.20 14.09
C ASP A 82 -16.64 -3.45 13.24
N VAL A 83 -16.07 -4.49 13.84
CA VAL A 83 -15.81 -5.76 13.16
C VAL A 83 -17.11 -6.38 12.63
N ASN A 84 -18.24 -6.18 13.32
CA ASN A 84 -19.53 -6.74 12.90
C ASN A 84 -20.05 -6.15 11.58
N ILE A 85 -19.61 -4.97 11.15
CA ILE A 85 -19.95 -4.39 9.83
C ILE A 85 -19.45 -5.31 8.71
N PHE A 86 -18.31 -5.96 8.92
CA PHE A 86 -17.70 -6.86 7.94
C PHE A 86 -18.12 -8.32 8.12
N ARG A 87 -19.11 -8.61 8.98
CA ARG A 87 -19.61 -9.98 9.24
C ARG A 87 -20.83 -10.36 8.41
N SER A 88 -21.23 -9.51 7.48
CA SER A 88 -22.24 -9.75 6.45
C SER A 88 -21.67 -9.41 5.09
N ILE A 89 -22.20 -10.06 4.06
CA ILE A 89 -21.93 -9.72 2.66
C ILE A 89 -23.21 -9.77 1.85
N ARG A 90 -23.31 -8.84 0.90
CA ARG A 90 -23.99 -9.09 -0.37
C ARG A 90 -23.01 -9.79 -1.31
N TRP A 91 -23.49 -10.77 -2.05
CA TRP A 91 -22.66 -11.46 -3.03
C TRP A 91 -23.45 -11.86 -4.27
N ASP A 92 -22.76 -12.01 -5.38
CA ASP A 92 -23.31 -12.53 -6.62
C ASP A 92 -22.95 -14.02 -6.81
N VAL A 93 -23.82 -14.82 -7.42
CA VAL A 93 -23.59 -16.27 -7.60
C VAL A 93 -22.73 -16.57 -8.83
N GLY A 94 -22.50 -15.57 -9.69
CA GLY A 94 -21.70 -15.62 -10.92
C GLY A 94 -22.16 -16.64 -11.97
N GLY A 95 -21.79 -16.41 -13.23
CA GLY A 95 -22.20 -17.22 -14.39
C GLY A 95 -23.06 -16.43 -15.39
N ASP A 96 -24.14 -17.03 -15.90
CA ASP A 96 -25.12 -16.38 -16.82
C ASP A 96 -26.05 -15.38 -16.09
N ALA A 97 -25.70 -14.91 -14.89
CA ALA A 97 -26.49 -13.93 -14.14
C ALA A 97 -26.26 -12.52 -14.70
N ASP A 98 -27.26 -11.65 -14.58
CA ASP A 98 -27.09 -10.24 -14.93
C ASP A 98 -26.09 -9.58 -13.97
N ASP A 99 -25.30 -8.64 -14.47
CA ASP A 99 -24.30 -7.90 -13.69
C ASP A 99 -24.96 -7.23 -12.45
N TRP A 100 -24.24 -7.25 -11.33
CA TRP A 100 -24.73 -6.64 -10.09
C TRP A 100 -24.59 -5.12 -10.18
N HIS A 101 -25.73 -4.43 -10.23
CA HIS A 101 -25.84 -2.99 -10.20
C HIS A 101 -26.73 -2.51 -9.04
N MET A 102 -26.43 -1.32 -8.55
CA MET A 102 -27.21 -0.59 -7.54
C MET A 102 -27.46 0.83 -8.04
N GLU A 103 -28.68 1.31 -7.83
CA GLU A 103 -29.13 2.68 -8.07
C GLU A 103 -29.49 3.29 -6.71
N ILE A 104 -28.67 4.20 -6.20
CA ILE A 104 -28.82 4.74 -4.85
C ILE A 104 -29.32 6.18 -4.94
N PRO A 105 -30.59 6.47 -4.59
CA PRO A 105 -31.13 7.82 -4.70
C PRO A 105 -30.43 8.79 -3.73
N VAL A 106 -29.56 9.67 -4.23
CA VAL A 106 -28.86 10.71 -3.46
C VAL A 106 -29.06 12.08 -4.12
N PRO A 107 -28.87 13.22 -3.42
CA PRO A 107 -28.88 14.52 -4.06
C PRO A 107 -27.83 14.63 -5.18
N ASN A 108 -27.98 15.60 -6.08
CA ASN A 108 -26.90 15.93 -7.01
C ASN A 108 -25.76 16.59 -6.22
N GLY A 109 -24.52 16.22 -6.54
CA GLY A 109 -23.34 16.74 -5.88
C GLY A 109 -22.12 15.86 -6.11
N GLU A 110 -21.00 16.30 -5.56
CA GLU A 110 -19.74 15.55 -5.57
C GLU A 110 -19.64 14.74 -4.27
N TYR A 111 -19.20 13.49 -4.42
CA TYR A 111 -19.17 12.52 -3.34
C TYR A 111 -17.87 11.71 -3.33
N THR A 112 -17.43 11.33 -2.13
CA THR A 112 -16.49 10.23 -1.92
C THR A 112 -17.30 8.96 -1.65
N VAL A 113 -17.05 7.90 -2.40
CA VAL A 113 -17.71 6.60 -2.29
C VAL A 113 -16.69 5.54 -1.86
N ASN A 114 -16.95 4.93 -0.72
CA ASN A 114 -16.10 3.97 -0.05
C ASN A 114 -16.70 2.56 -0.12
N PHE A 115 -15.97 1.62 -0.70
CA PHE A 115 -16.32 0.21 -0.79
C PHE A 115 -15.53 -0.58 0.25
N TYR A 116 -16.21 -1.11 1.25
CA TYR A 116 -15.59 -1.90 2.32
C TYR A 116 -15.68 -3.39 2.01
N LEU A 117 -14.53 -4.07 2.05
CA LEU A 117 -14.36 -5.44 1.59
C LEU A 117 -13.54 -6.26 2.60
N CYS A 118 -13.89 -7.52 2.79
CA CYS A 118 -13.14 -8.49 3.57
C CYS A 118 -13.44 -9.90 3.07
N GLU A 119 -12.41 -10.59 2.56
CA GLU A 119 -12.54 -11.93 1.95
C GLU A 119 -11.90 -13.01 2.83
N ALA A 120 -12.50 -14.20 2.88
CA ALA A 120 -12.02 -15.33 3.67
C ALA A 120 -11.34 -16.41 2.81
N GLY A 121 -11.78 -16.54 1.57
CA GLY A 121 -11.20 -17.39 0.54
C GLY A 121 -9.85 -16.82 0.08
N GLY A 122 -9.06 -17.63 -0.61
CA GLY A 122 -7.76 -17.21 -1.14
C GLY A 122 -7.80 -16.00 -2.08
N ASP A 123 -6.73 -15.83 -2.82
CA ASP A 123 -6.59 -14.78 -3.83
C ASP A 123 -7.52 -14.98 -5.03
N GLY A 124 -8.08 -16.18 -5.23
CA GLY A 124 -8.82 -16.52 -6.45
C GLY A 124 -10.12 -15.76 -6.75
N ARG A 125 -10.65 -14.91 -5.85
CA ARG A 125 -11.87 -14.09 -6.11
C ARG A 125 -11.47 -12.73 -6.68
N HIS A 126 -11.85 -12.46 -7.93
CA HIS A 126 -11.53 -11.24 -8.66
C HIS A 126 -12.80 -10.67 -9.33
N TYR A 127 -13.00 -9.36 -9.30
CA TYR A 127 -14.12 -8.66 -9.92
C TYR A 127 -13.81 -7.17 -10.11
N SER A 128 -14.55 -6.48 -10.98
CA SER A 128 -14.38 -5.05 -11.23
C SER A 128 -15.39 -4.22 -10.44
N LEU A 129 -15.02 -2.99 -10.10
CA LEU A 129 -15.89 -1.99 -9.47
C LEU A 129 -16.24 -0.89 -10.48
N TRP A 130 -17.51 -0.49 -10.48
CA TRP A 130 -18.03 0.58 -11.33
C TRP A 130 -18.66 1.69 -10.52
N LEU A 131 -18.49 2.92 -10.99
CA LEU A 131 -19.08 4.13 -10.44
C LEU A 131 -19.49 5.07 -11.59
N GLU A 132 -20.74 5.53 -11.61
CA GLU A 132 -21.28 6.44 -12.65
C GLU A 132 -20.93 6.01 -14.10
N ASP A 133 -21.13 4.72 -14.41
CA ASP A 133 -20.85 4.09 -15.72
C ASP A 133 -19.36 3.96 -16.11
N LEU A 134 -18.43 4.23 -15.18
CA LEU A 134 -16.99 4.02 -15.37
C LEU A 134 -16.48 2.85 -14.52
N VAL A 135 -15.58 2.06 -15.08
CA VAL A 135 -14.79 1.10 -14.30
C VAL A 135 -13.76 1.91 -13.50
N VAL A 136 -13.86 1.83 -12.17
CA VAL A 136 -12.94 2.54 -11.25
C VAL A 136 -11.89 1.61 -10.64
N GLU A 137 -12.12 0.30 -10.69
CA GLU A 137 -11.14 -0.74 -10.38
C GLU A 137 -11.40 -1.94 -11.28
N GLU A 138 -10.38 -2.39 -12.03
CA GLU A 138 -10.52 -3.51 -12.96
C GLU A 138 -10.39 -4.86 -12.25
N ASP A 139 -9.63 -4.93 -11.15
CA ASP A 139 -9.25 -6.19 -10.50
C ASP A 139 -9.24 -6.16 -8.96
N ALA A 140 -10.42 -5.99 -8.37
CA ALA A 140 -10.59 -6.06 -6.92
C ALA A 140 -10.46 -7.51 -6.41
N HIS A 141 -9.44 -7.77 -5.59
CA HIS A 141 -9.19 -9.07 -4.97
C HIS A 141 -8.45 -8.95 -3.63
N SER A 142 -8.45 -10.03 -2.84
CA SER A 142 -8.03 -10.01 -1.43
C SER A 142 -6.57 -9.63 -1.17
N LEU A 143 -5.69 -9.76 -2.18
CA LEU A 143 -4.28 -9.37 -2.08
C LEU A 143 -4.02 -7.92 -2.53
N ALA A 144 -5.00 -7.24 -3.12
CA ALA A 144 -4.85 -5.86 -3.60
C ALA A 144 -5.82 -4.86 -2.97
N PHE A 145 -6.72 -5.31 -2.07
CA PHE A 145 -7.56 -4.38 -1.31
C PHE A 145 -6.68 -3.28 -0.68
N PRO A 146 -6.98 -1.98 -0.89
CA PRO A 146 -6.30 -0.94 -0.17
C PRO A 146 -6.63 -1.08 1.32
N VAL A 147 -5.61 -1.13 2.14
CA VAL A 147 -5.72 -1.32 3.59
C VAL A 147 -5.13 -0.11 4.32
N GLY A 148 -5.49 0.05 5.58
CA GLY A 148 -4.93 1.12 6.41
C GLY A 148 -3.44 0.94 6.68
N GLU A 149 -2.79 2.01 7.16
CA GLU A 149 -1.35 2.04 7.40
C GLU A 149 -0.88 0.86 8.29
N GLY A 150 0.18 0.17 7.83
CA GLY A 150 0.78 -0.94 8.58
C GLY A 150 0.03 -2.27 8.50
N ILE A 151 -1.01 -2.37 7.66
CA ILE A 151 -1.73 -3.61 7.35
C ILE A 151 -1.28 -4.14 5.99
N VAL A 152 -1.22 -5.46 5.84
CA VAL A 152 -0.96 -6.12 4.54
C VAL A 152 -2.26 -6.76 4.07
N PRO A 153 -2.69 -6.53 2.82
CA PRO A 153 -3.91 -7.13 2.28
C PRO A 153 -3.81 -8.66 2.26
N GLY A 154 -4.94 -9.32 2.50
CA GLY A 154 -5.01 -10.78 2.47
C GLY A 154 -6.31 -11.33 3.07
N GLN A 155 -6.30 -12.62 3.36
CA GLN A 155 -7.44 -13.30 3.95
C GLN A 155 -7.80 -12.71 5.32
N ASN A 156 -9.08 -12.42 5.50
CA ASN A 156 -9.67 -11.81 6.69
C ASN A 156 -9.14 -10.41 7.00
N ILE A 157 -8.51 -9.74 6.04
CA ILE A 157 -8.07 -8.36 6.18
C ILE A 157 -9.13 -7.45 5.57
N ALA A 158 -9.64 -6.52 6.36
CA ALA A 158 -10.56 -5.51 5.91
C ALA A 158 -9.81 -4.45 5.09
N GLY A 159 -10.33 -4.14 3.91
CA GLY A 159 -9.84 -3.05 3.06
C GLY A 159 -10.96 -2.12 2.61
N ARG A 160 -10.55 -1.00 2.00
CA ARG A 160 -11.45 0.04 1.50
C ARG A 160 -10.93 0.63 0.19
N TYR A 161 -11.69 0.45 -0.89
CA TYR A 161 -11.52 1.31 -2.06
C TYR A 161 -12.29 2.61 -1.86
N SER A 162 -11.68 3.74 -2.22
CA SER A 162 -12.27 5.07 -2.06
C SER A 162 -12.16 5.80 -3.39
N PHE A 163 -13.29 6.24 -3.95
CA PHE A 163 -13.34 6.93 -5.24
C PHE A 163 -14.16 8.20 -5.12
N GLU A 164 -13.85 9.18 -5.95
CA GLU A 164 -14.61 10.42 -6.05
C GLU A 164 -15.48 10.38 -7.31
N THR A 165 -16.68 10.95 -7.22
CA THR A 165 -17.60 11.03 -8.36
C THR A 165 -18.59 12.18 -8.23
N GLU A 166 -19.20 12.57 -9.35
CA GLU A 166 -20.25 13.57 -9.43
C GLU A 166 -21.58 12.91 -9.82
N VAL A 167 -22.62 13.09 -9.00
CA VAL A 167 -23.99 12.69 -9.33
C VAL A 167 -24.76 13.86 -9.92
N VAL A 168 -25.26 13.69 -11.15
CA VAL A 168 -25.92 14.77 -11.91
C VAL A 168 -27.41 14.56 -12.14
N ASP A 169 -27.94 13.37 -11.89
CA ASP A 169 -29.34 13.01 -12.16
C ASP A 169 -30.14 12.58 -10.92
N GLY A 170 -29.50 12.57 -9.75
CA GLY A 170 -30.10 12.29 -8.45
C GLY A 170 -30.11 10.81 -8.08
N SER A 171 -29.31 10.01 -8.77
CA SER A 171 -29.09 8.58 -8.53
C SER A 171 -27.60 8.28 -8.66
N LEU A 172 -26.99 7.71 -7.61
CA LEU A 172 -25.62 7.20 -7.68
C LEU A 172 -25.65 5.76 -8.22
N HIS A 173 -24.94 5.51 -9.30
CA HIS A 173 -24.84 4.19 -9.94
C HIS A 173 -23.56 3.48 -9.50
N VAL A 174 -23.73 2.31 -8.90
CA VAL A 174 -22.63 1.46 -8.43
C VAL A 174 -22.76 0.09 -9.07
N GLY A 175 -21.66 -0.48 -9.57
CA GLY A 175 -21.63 -1.81 -10.17
C GLY A 175 -20.49 -2.68 -9.64
N LEU A 176 -20.76 -3.98 -9.52
CA LEU A 176 -19.76 -5.01 -9.21
C LEU A 176 -19.89 -6.12 -10.25
N THR A 177 -18.93 -6.19 -11.17
CA THR A 177 -19.04 -7.04 -12.38
C THR A 177 -17.89 -8.03 -12.47
N PRO A 178 -17.99 -9.10 -13.29
CA PRO A 178 -16.85 -9.96 -13.57
C PRO A 178 -15.62 -9.16 -14.05
N PRO A 179 -14.39 -9.62 -13.73
CA PRO A 179 -13.17 -8.93 -14.12
C PRO A 179 -12.91 -9.09 -15.63
N PRO A 180 -11.96 -8.34 -16.22
CA PRO A 180 -11.56 -8.53 -17.61
C PRO A 180 -11.25 -9.99 -17.95
N ALA A 181 -11.65 -10.42 -19.14
CA ALA A 181 -11.49 -11.81 -19.55
C ALA A 181 -9.99 -12.21 -19.59
N GLY A 182 -9.63 -13.24 -18.82
CA GLY A 182 -8.25 -13.72 -18.73
C GLY A 182 -7.42 -13.08 -17.61
N THR A 183 -8.06 -12.33 -16.70
CA THR A 183 -7.42 -11.81 -15.48
C THR A 183 -6.64 -12.92 -14.75
N PRO A 184 -5.32 -12.76 -14.52
CA PRO A 184 -4.51 -13.74 -13.82
C PRO A 184 -5.02 -13.98 -12.39
N GLY A 185 -5.09 -15.23 -11.94
CA GLY A 185 -5.54 -15.57 -10.58
C GLY A 185 -7.06 -15.69 -10.41
N ALA A 186 -7.86 -15.11 -11.32
CA ALA A 186 -9.33 -15.13 -11.29
C ALA A 186 -9.93 -16.55 -11.48
N ALA A 187 -10.00 -17.32 -10.39
CA ALA A 187 -10.61 -18.65 -10.32
C ALA A 187 -12.10 -18.60 -9.91
N ASP A 188 -12.51 -17.50 -9.29
CA ASP A 188 -13.85 -17.18 -8.81
C ASP A 188 -14.17 -15.73 -9.19
N ILE A 189 -15.29 -15.50 -9.88
CA ILE A 189 -15.70 -14.18 -10.39
C ILE A 189 -16.89 -13.60 -9.64
N ASN A 190 -17.31 -14.27 -8.56
CA ASN A 190 -18.48 -13.91 -7.81
C ASN A 190 -18.13 -12.70 -6.92
N ALA A 191 -18.65 -11.52 -7.24
CA ALA A 191 -18.37 -10.32 -6.47
C ALA A 191 -18.96 -10.37 -5.06
N ILE A 192 -18.32 -9.67 -4.13
CA ILE A 192 -18.78 -9.50 -2.73
C ILE A 192 -18.73 -8.03 -2.34
N LEU A 193 -19.58 -7.63 -1.40
CA LEU A 193 -19.51 -6.32 -0.74
C LEU A 193 -19.96 -6.45 0.71
N ASN A 194 -19.15 -5.95 1.66
CA ASN A 194 -19.49 -5.95 3.08
C ASN A 194 -20.22 -4.68 3.48
N ALA A 195 -19.75 -3.52 3.03
CA ALA A 195 -20.34 -2.24 3.38
C ALA A 195 -20.07 -1.18 2.30
N LEU A 196 -20.95 -0.18 2.25
CA LEU A 196 -20.82 0.98 1.37
C LEU A 196 -20.99 2.25 2.19
N GLU A 197 -20.15 3.25 1.97
CA GLU A 197 -20.28 4.58 2.58
C GLU A 197 -20.16 5.65 1.50
N ILE A 198 -21.06 6.63 1.54
CA ILE A 198 -21.14 7.74 0.60
C ILE A 198 -21.07 9.01 1.43
N LEU A 199 -20.06 9.83 1.19
CA LEU A 199 -19.78 11.07 1.93
C LEU A 199 -19.79 12.23 0.94
N PRO A 200 -20.21 13.45 1.33
CA PRO A 200 -19.95 14.64 0.50
C PRO A 200 -18.45 14.78 0.25
N LEU A 201 -18.05 15.23 -0.94
CA LEU A 201 -16.64 15.45 -1.24
C LEU A 201 -15.99 16.40 -0.23
N GLY A 202 -14.83 16.00 0.32
CA GLY A 202 -14.12 16.76 1.36
C GLY A 202 -14.79 16.75 2.75
N PHE A 203 -15.77 15.89 3.00
CA PHE A 203 -16.43 15.77 4.30
C PHE A 203 -15.52 15.15 5.36
N ASP A 204 -15.26 15.91 6.42
CA ASP A 204 -14.62 15.40 7.64
C ASP A 204 -15.70 15.00 8.69
N PRO A 205 -15.80 13.70 9.06
CA PRO A 205 -16.70 13.25 10.13
C PRO A 205 -16.47 13.94 11.48
N CYS A 206 -15.33 14.60 11.69
CA CYS A 206 -15.01 15.33 12.92
C CYS A 206 -15.68 16.72 13.01
N ASP A 207 -16.17 17.27 11.89
CA ASP A 207 -16.74 18.63 11.83
C ASP A 207 -18.23 18.69 12.22
N ASP A 208 -18.93 17.54 12.22
CA ASP A 208 -20.35 17.46 12.58
C ASP A 208 -20.64 16.45 13.72
N PRO A 209 -20.83 16.93 14.97
CA PRO A 209 -21.10 16.06 16.12
C PRO A 209 -22.47 15.38 16.08
N THR A 210 -23.31 15.66 15.08
CA THR A 210 -24.59 14.97 14.84
C THR A 210 -24.50 13.83 13.83
N VAL A 211 -23.37 13.72 13.11
CA VAL A 211 -23.23 12.77 11.98
C VAL A 211 -21.96 11.90 12.06
N GLY A 212 -21.10 12.11 13.07
CA GLY A 212 -20.03 11.19 13.47
C GLY A 212 -19.15 11.72 14.60
N ARG A 213 -18.45 10.84 15.33
CA ARG A 213 -17.31 11.18 16.20
C ARG A 213 -16.09 10.41 15.73
N CYS A 214 -14.95 11.06 15.60
CA CYS A 214 -13.72 10.42 15.14
C CYS A 214 -13.08 9.52 16.22
N ALA A 215 -12.39 8.46 15.79
CA ALA A 215 -11.53 7.66 16.63
C ALA A 215 -10.42 8.53 17.24
N THR A 216 -10.11 8.34 18.53
CA THR A 216 -8.95 8.96 19.18
C THR A 216 -7.66 8.36 18.63
N GLY A 217 -6.81 9.17 18.02
CA GLY A 217 -5.48 8.78 17.54
C GLY A 217 -4.78 9.92 16.81
N ALA A 218 -3.44 9.91 16.83
CA ALA A 218 -2.66 10.75 15.92
C ALA A 218 -2.66 10.09 14.54
N ARG A 219 -2.87 10.89 13.49
CA ARG A 219 -2.73 10.49 12.09
C ARG A 219 -1.30 10.77 11.67
N CYS A 220 -0.65 9.75 11.14
CA CYS A 220 0.77 9.77 10.79
C CYS A 220 0.88 9.93 9.29
N GLU A 221 0.53 11.13 8.81
CA GLU A 221 0.44 11.34 7.39
C GLU A 221 1.82 11.70 6.84
N THR A 222 2.22 10.98 5.79
CA THR A 222 3.22 11.53 4.89
C THR A 222 2.48 12.48 3.97
N ILE A 223 2.48 13.77 4.30
CA ILE A 223 1.87 14.77 3.44
C ILE A 223 2.91 15.21 2.43
N TRP A 224 2.56 15.11 1.16
CA TRP A 224 3.34 15.72 0.09
C TRP A 224 2.74 17.10 -0.15
N GLU A 225 3.06 18.08 0.71
CA GLU A 225 2.59 19.45 0.45
C GLU A 225 3.39 20.05 -0.71
N ARG A 226 2.71 20.41 -1.81
CA ARG A 226 3.14 21.59 -2.58
C ARG A 226 2.73 22.83 -1.79
N THR A 227 3.57 23.84 -1.84
CA THR A 227 3.35 25.15 -1.22
C THR A 227 2.20 25.96 -1.86
N ASP A 228 1.41 25.36 -2.76
CA ASP A 228 0.30 26.00 -3.49
C ASP A 228 -1.10 25.39 -3.24
N GLY A 229 -1.24 24.31 -2.44
CA GLY A 229 -2.51 23.92 -1.82
C GLY A 229 -3.56 23.19 -2.68
N GLY A 230 -3.14 22.33 -3.62
CA GLY A 230 -4.03 21.38 -4.30
C GLY A 230 -3.94 19.97 -3.69
N LEU A 231 -5.08 19.29 -3.54
CA LEU A 231 -5.17 17.87 -3.21
C LEU A 231 -5.66 17.15 -4.47
N ASP A 232 -4.79 16.37 -5.11
CA ASP A 232 -5.17 15.27 -5.98
C ASP A 232 -3.94 14.37 -6.18
N GLY A 233 -4.20 13.08 -6.33
CA GLY A 233 -3.17 12.09 -6.61
C GLY A 233 -2.56 12.24 -8.01
N VAL A 234 -1.38 11.65 -8.12
CA VAL A 234 -0.73 11.19 -9.37
C VAL A 234 0.00 12.28 -10.19
N ASP A 235 1.01 11.80 -10.91
CA ASP A 235 1.39 12.25 -12.25
C ASP A 235 2.47 13.33 -12.35
N LEU A 236 3.44 13.09 -13.24
CA LEU A 236 4.51 14.01 -13.61
C LEU A 236 3.99 15.13 -14.53
N GLY A 237 2.72 15.51 -14.41
CA GLY A 237 1.94 16.04 -15.52
C GLY A 237 1.63 14.96 -16.56
N GLU A 238 0.78 15.28 -17.54
CA GLU A 238 0.41 14.38 -18.64
C GLU A 238 1.68 14.02 -19.46
N ASN A 239 1.94 12.73 -19.71
CA ASN A 239 3.01 12.31 -20.63
C ASN A 239 2.71 12.82 -22.05
N LEU A 240 3.41 13.87 -22.45
CA LEU A 240 3.22 14.57 -23.72
C LEU A 240 3.51 13.70 -24.95
N ALA A 241 4.20 12.56 -24.76
CA ALA A 241 4.50 11.63 -25.84
C ALA A 241 3.26 10.79 -26.25
N ILE A 242 2.29 10.62 -25.34
CA ILE A 242 1.07 9.85 -25.60
C ILE A 242 0.27 10.52 -26.73
N GLY A 243 -0.11 9.72 -27.73
CA GLY A 243 -0.84 10.22 -28.90
C GLY A 243 0.04 10.94 -29.95
N GLY A 244 1.34 11.10 -29.69
CA GLY A 244 2.33 11.59 -30.65
C GLY A 244 2.58 10.61 -31.81
N ILE A 245 3.42 11.03 -32.76
CA ILE A 245 3.82 10.18 -33.91
C ILE A 245 5.29 9.77 -33.77
N ALA A 246 5.52 8.52 -33.38
CA ALA A 246 6.85 7.96 -33.25
C ALA A 246 7.41 7.37 -34.55
N THR A 247 8.70 7.59 -34.80
CA THR A 247 9.49 7.01 -35.89
C THR A 247 10.84 6.51 -35.38
N GLN A 248 11.50 5.62 -36.12
CA GLN A 248 12.84 5.13 -35.77
C GLN A 248 13.66 4.84 -37.01
N SER A 249 14.99 4.78 -36.86
CA SER A 249 15.94 4.64 -37.98
C SER A 249 15.74 3.36 -38.80
N SER A 250 15.24 2.31 -38.16
CA SER A 250 14.93 1.00 -38.75
C SER A 250 14.04 0.23 -37.79
N GLU A 251 13.27 -0.73 -38.29
CA GLU A 251 12.48 -1.64 -37.46
C GLU A 251 13.04 -3.06 -37.51
N GLY A 252 13.30 -3.64 -36.34
CA GLY A 252 13.75 -5.01 -36.15
C GLY A 252 12.71 -5.83 -35.38
N TRP A 253 12.54 -7.09 -35.77
CA TRP A 253 11.76 -8.08 -35.02
C TRP A 253 10.33 -7.67 -34.62
N GLY A 254 9.71 -6.74 -35.36
CA GLY A 254 8.37 -6.23 -35.09
C GLY A 254 8.29 -5.21 -33.94
N GLY A 255 9.42 -4.69 -33.46
CA GLY A 255 9.48 -3.63 -32.45
C GLY A 255 9.18 -2.26 -33.03
N ALA A 256 7.94 -2.04 -33.48
CA ALA A 256 7.47 -0.79 -34.10
C ALA A 256 7.69 0.43 -33.16
N PRO A 257 7.97 1.64 -33.69
CA PRO A 257 8.37 2.79 -32.88
C PRO A 257 7.27 3.30 -31.93
N GLY A 258 5.99 3.15 -32.31
CA GLY A 258 4.85 3.61 -31.50
C GLY A 258 4.64 2.88 -30.18
N ARG A 259 5.37 1.78 -29.94
CA ARG A 259 5.28 1.06 -28.67
C ARG A 259 5.93 1.80 -27.50
N ALA A 260 6.85 2.73 -27.78
CA ALA A 260 7.49 3.53 -26.74
C ALA A 260 6.71 4.80 -26.35
N ILE A 261 5.45 4.90 -26.78
CA ILE A 261 4.52 6.00 -26.43
C ILE A 261 3.10 5.46 -26.22
N ASP A 262 2.97 4.17 -25.87
CA ASP A 262 1.67 3.51 -25.71
C ASP A 262 1.22 3.46 -24.24
N GLY A 263 2.00 4.06 -23.33
CA GLY A 263 1.75 4.09 -21.90
C GLY A 263 2.14 2.82 -21.17
N ASN A 264 2.73 1.82 -21.85
CA ASN A 264 3.15 0.57 -21.24
C ASN A 264 4.66 0.53 -20.96
N THR A 265 5.03 0.65 -19.68
CA THR A 265 6.43 0.67 -19.24
C THR A 265 7.07 -0.72 -19.12
N ASP A 266 6.39 -1.80 -19.49
CA ASP A 266 6.91 -3.16 -19.38
C ASP A 266 8.10 -3.38 -20.34
N GLY A 267 9.28 -3.59 -19.76
CA GLY A 267 10.51 -3.83 -20.49
C GLY A 267 10.77 -5.28 -20.91
N PHE A 268 9.84 -6.23 -20.72
CA PHE A 268 10.02 -7.62 -21.12
C PHE A 268 9.67 -7.85 -22.59
N TRP A 269 10.65 -8.20 -23.43
CA TRP A 269 10.42 -8.40 -24.88
C TRP A 269 9.26 -9.34 -25.24
N ALA A 270 8.99 -10.36 -24.41
CA ALA A 270 7.94 -11.33 -24.66
C ALA A 270 6.51 -10.74 -24.61
N THR A 271 6.32 -9.59 -23.97
CA THR A 271 5.00 -8.93 -23.84
C THR A 271 4.68 -8.05 -25.03
N GLY A 272 5.66 -7.78 -25.90
CA GLY A 272 5.43 -7.12 -27.19
C GLY A 272 5.22 -5.62 -27.11
N THR A 273 5.72 -4.98 -26.05
CA THR A 273 5.62 -3.54 -25.75
C THR A 273 6.93 -2.79 -26.03
N THR A 274 8.04 -3.48 -26.32
CA THR A 274 9.34 -2.82 -26.54
C THR A 274 9.59 -2.51 -28.03
N THR A 275 10.18 -1.35 -28.31
CA THR A 275 10.71 -0.97 -29.63
C THR A 275 12.04 -1.69 -29.95
N HIS A 276 12.40 -1.82 -31.22
CA HIS A 276 13.68 -2.41 -31.58
C HIS A 276 14.17 -1.96 -32.96
N THR A 277 15.35 -1.35 -33.04
CA THR A 277 16.02 -1.03 -34.32
C THR A 277 16.83 -2.21 -34.85
N ASN A 278 17.27 -2.20 -36.12
CA ASN A 278 18.04 -3.31 -36.69
C ASN A 278 19.38 -2.91 -37.34
N GLY A 279 19.82 -1.66 -37.20
CA GLY A 279 21.07 -1.18 -37.80
C GLY A 279 21.64 0.09 -37.17
N ALA A 280 22.97 0.23 -37.24
CA ALA A 280 23.71 1.40 -36.77
C ALA A 280 23.81 2.50 -37.86
N PRO A 281 23.80 3.80 -37.49
CA PRO A 281 23.46 4.32 -36.16
C PRO A 281 21.96 4.20 -35.89
N SER A 282 21.59 3.92 -34.64
CA SER A 282 20.19 3.75 -34.24
C SER A 282 19.64 5.01 -33.59
N TRP A 283 18.42 5.37 -33.96
CA TRP A 283 17.68 6.45 -33.32
C TRP A 283 16.19 6.16 -33.31
N TRP A 284 15.50 6.73 -32.33
CA TRP A 284 14.05 6.80 -32.18
C TRP A 284 13.66 8.27 -31.97
N GLU A 285 12.54 8.71 -32.53
CA GLU A 285 12.07 10.10 -32.45
C GLU A 285 10.54 10.16 -32.38
N VAL A 286 10.01 11.04 -31.54
CA VAL A 286 8.57 11.37 -31.49
C VAL A 286 8.31 12.80 -31.92
N ASP A 287 7.27 12.99 -32.72
CA ASP A 287 6.60 14.27 -32.96
C ASP A 287 5.45 14.42 -31.98
N LEU A 288 5.54 15.40 -31.08
CA LEU A 288 4.54 15.69 -30.04
C LEU A 288 3.31 16.41 -30.58
N LEU A 289 3.26 16.72 -31.89
CA LEU A 289 2.18 17.40 -32.61
C LEU A 289 1.95 18.88 -32.25
N ASP A 290 2.48 19.33 -31.12
CA ASP A 290 2.58 20.74 -30.74
C ASP A 290 3.95 21.03 -30.08
N THR A 291 4.22 22.30 -29.82
CA THR A 291 5.45 22.76 -29.16
C THR A 291 5.23 22.89 -27.65
N TYR A 292 6.10 22.27 -26.86
CA TYR A 292 6.05 22.25 -25.40
C TYR A 292 7.35 22.77 -24.79
N ASP A 293 7.27 23.31 -23.58
CA ASP A 293 8.44 23.67 -22.77
C ASP A 293 8.95 22.44 -22.03
N ILE A 294 9.72 21.59 -22.70
CA ILE A 294 10.16 20.29 -22.18
C ILE A 294 11.22 20.47 -21.07
N ASP A 295 10.96 19.90 -19.90
CA ASP A 295 11.94 19.87 -18.81
C ASP A 295 12.43 18.46 -18.46
N THR A 296 11.56 17.46 -18.49
CA THR A 296 11.89 16.10 -18.06
C THR A 296 11.64 15.08 -19.17
N ILE A 297 12.58 14.15 -19.37
CA ILE A 297 12.42 12.99 -20.26
C ILE A 297 12.82 11.73 -19.51
N ARG A 298 11.91 10.75 -19.41
CA ARG A 298 12.17 9.42 -18.83
C ARG A 298 12.21 8.34 -19.90
N LEU A 299 13.25 7.52 -19.87
CA LEU A 299 13.48 6.43 -20.80
C LEU A 299 13.35 5.09 -20.06
N TRP A 300 12.33 4.31 -20.37
CA TRP A 300 12.18 2.95 -19.86
C TRP A 300 12.95 1.96 -20.72
N ASN A 301 13.81 1.19 -20.05
CA ASN A 301 14.73 0.27 -20.70
C ASN A 301 14.09 -1.11 -20.89
N ARG A 302 14.66 -1.91 -21.79
CA ARG A 302 14.38 -3.35 -21.88
C ARG A 302 15.05 -4.09 -20.72
N LEU A 303 14.39 -5.08 -20.11
CA LEU A 303 14.81 -5.69 -18.83
C LEU A 303 15.08 -7.20 -18.86
N ASP A 304 14.51 -7.96 -19.80
CA ASP A 304 14.62 -9.43 -19.85
C ASP A 304 16.03 -9.92 -20.26
N CYS A 305 16.60 -9.27 -21.26
CA CYS A 305 17.99 -9.39 -21.67
C CYS A 305 18.34 -8.15 -22.49
N CYS A 306 19.62 -7.85 -22.63
CA CYS A 306 20.04 -6.73 -23.48
C CYS A 306 19.79 -5.33 -22.90
N SER A 307 19.50 -5.21 -21.60
CA SER A 307 19.40 -3.93 -20.88
C SER A 307 20.69 -3.12 -21.00
N GLU A 308 21.82 -3.79 -21.21
CA GLU A 308 23.13 -3.18 -21.40
C GLU A 308 23.27 -2.31 -22.66
N ARG A 309 22.30 -2.37 -23.59
CA ARG A 309 22.37 -1.67 -24.88
C ARG A 309 22.04 -0.19 -24.80
N LEU A 310 21.21 0.23 -23.84
CA LEU A 310 20.87 1.64 -23.65
C LEU A 310 21.97 2.35 -22.84
N THR A 311 23.07 2.62 -23.53
CA THR A 311 24.23 3.32 -22.98
C THR A 311 24.87 4.20 -24.07
N ASN A 312 25.62 5.21 -23.67
CA ASN A 312 26.23 6.20 -24.56
C ASN A 312 25.20 6.78 -25.57
N PHE A 313 24.03 7.16 -25.05
CA PHE A 313 22.94 7.72 -25.85
C PHE A 313 22.93 9.25 -25.79
N THR A 314 22.32 9.86 -26.80
CA THR A 314 22.14 11.30 -26.91
C THR A 314 20.66 11.61 -27.05
N ILE A 315 20.18 12.48 -26.18
CA ILE A 315 18.85 13.09 -26.24
C ILE A 315 18.98 14.40 -27.01
N THR A 316 18.15 14.58 -28.03
CA THR A 316 18.06 15.81 -28.83
C THR A 316 16.63 16.31 -28.82
N VAL A 317 16.44 17.57 -28.43
CA VAL A 317 15.15 18.25 -28.50
C VAL A 317 15.19 19.23 -29.66
N LEU A 318 14.24 19.12 -30.59
CA LEU A 318 14.13 19.98 -31.77
C LEU A 318 12.85 20.81 -31.74
N GLY A 319 12.95 22.06 -32.19
CA GLY A 319 11.79 22.94 -32.39
C GLY A 319 10.97 22.55 -33.62
N ALA A 320 9.79 23.16 -33.77
CA ALA A 320 8.87 22.94 -34.89
C ALA A 320 9.49 23.23 -36.28
N ASP A 321 10.52 24.07 -36.35
CA ASP A 321 11.27 24.39 -37.58
C ASP A 321 12.44 23.43 -37.87
N GLY A 322 12.64 22.43 -36.99
CA GLY A 322 13.72 21.47 -37.04
C GLY A 322 15.06 21.98 -36.49
N SER A 323 15.10 23.14 -35.83
CA SER A 323 16.31 23.58 -35.12
C SER A 323 16.58 22.71 -33.91
N VAL A 324 17.85 22.35 -33.69
CA VAL A 324 18.27 21.69 -32.44
C VAL A 324 18.29 22.72 -31.33
N ASN A 325 17.33 22.62 -30.42
CA ASN A 325 17.21 23.50 -29.25
C ASN A 325 18.04 22.97 -28.07
N LEU A 326 18.14 21.64 -27.96
CA LEU A 326 18.98 20.97 -26.98
C LEU A 326 19.62 19.68 -27.55
N GLU A 327 20.87 19.42 -27.18
CA GLU A 327 21.54 18.14 -27.40
C GLU A 327 22.40 17.80 -26.16
N ARG A 328 22.13 16.67 -25.50
CA ARG A 328 22.90 16.18 -24.35
C ARG A 328 23.16 14.68 -24.46
N SER A 329 24.40 14.26 -24.19
CA SER A 329 24.80 12.85 -24.16
C SER A 329 24.93 12.34 -22.73
N TYR A 330 24.50 11.10 -22.51
CA TYR A 330 24.45 10.44 -21.20
C TYR A 330 25.16 9.08 -21.26
N LEU A 331 25.66 8.64 -20.10
CA LEU A 331 26.35 7.35 -19.94
C LEU A 331 27.49 7.14 -20.97
N THR A 332 28.25 8.20 -21.26
CA THR A 332 29.28 8.22 -22.32
C THR A 332 30.49 7.31 -22.05
N ASP A 333 30.64 6.86 -20.81
CA ASP A 333 31.64 5.87 -20.38
C ASP A 333 31.20 4.42 -20.63
N ASN A 334 30.01 4.24 -21.22
CA ASN A 334 29.32 2.96 -21.43
C ASN A 334 28.80 2.30 -20.14
N SER A 335 28.53 3.09 -19.09
CA SER A 335 27.83 2.59 -17.89
C SER A 335 26.39 2.17 -18.23
N GLN A 336 25.87 1.16 -17.54
CA GLN A 336 24.48 0.72 -17.69
C GLN A 336 23.55 1.57 -16.81
N ILE A 337 22.27 1.64 -17.19
CA ILE A 337 21.21 2.19 -16.35
C ILE A 337 21.03 1.26 -15.13
N SER A 338 20.92 1.84 -13.93
CA SER A 338 20.59 1.10 -12.70
C SER A 338 19.07 1.11 -12.52
N GLY A 339 18.44 -0.07 -12.56
CA GLY A 339 16.98 -0.18 -12.47
C GLY A 339 16.27 -0.12 -13.84
N PRO A 340 14.94 0.10 -13.86
CA PRO A 340 14.12 -0.07 -15.06
C PRO A 340 14.16 1.11 -16.02
N ASN A 341 14.56 2.31 -15.59
CA ASN A 341 14.51 3.52 -16.40
C ASN A 341 15.65 4.50 -16.10
N PHE A 342 15.82 5.48 -16.97
CA PHE A 342 16.72 6.62 -16.81
C PHE A 342 15.95 7.92 -17.00
N THR A 343 16.13 8.89 -16.09
CA THR A 343 15.46 10.20 -16.18
C THR A 343 16.48 11.30 -16.46
N ALA A 344 16.20 12.14 -17.45
CA ALA A 344 16.93 13.35 -17.79
C ALA A 344 16.09 14.57 -17.41
N GLU A 345 16.57 15.34 -16.44
CA GLU A 345 15.86 16.46 -15.81
C GLU A 345 16.57 17.80 -16.09
N GLY A 346 15.88 18.91 -15.82
CA GLY A 346 16.46 20.25 -15.96
C GLY A 346 16.88 20.53 -17.41
N LEU A 347 16.07 20.05 -18.37
CA LEU A 347 16.29 20.29 -19.78
C LEU A 347 15.91 21.74 -20.12
N ALA A 348 14.83 22.25 -19.51
CA ALA A 348 14.29 23.60 -19.60
C ALA A 348 14.37 24.18 -21.03
N THR A 349 13.76 23.48 -21.99
CA THR A 349 13.88 23.83 -23.41
C THR A 349 12.57 23.64 -24.17
N GLU A 350 12.24 24.61 -25.02
CA GLU A 350 11.11 24.48 -25.95
C GLU A 350 11.42 23.41 -27.03
N GLY A 351 10.45 22.56 -27.36
CA GLY A 351 10.59 21.50 -28.36
C GLY A 351 9.27 20.89 -28.83
N GLN A 352 9.25 20.42 -30.07
CA GLN A 352 8.17 19.59 -30.64
C GLN A 352 8.64 18.16 -30.93
N PHE A 353 9.92 17.97 -31.25
CA PHE A 353 10.47 16.66 -31.52
C PHE A 353 11.49 16.26 -30.46
N VAL A 354 11.39 15.03 -29.97
CA VAL A 354 12.39 14.45 -29.07
C VAL A 354 12.99 13.23 -29.72
N ARG A 355 14.33 13.22 -29.86
CA ARG A 355 15.10 12.13 -30.44
C ARG A 355 16.05 11.51 -29.45
N ILE A 356 16.01 10.19 -29.36
CA ILE A 356 16.97 9.36 -28.62
C ILE A 356 17.85 8.64 -29.64
N SER A 357 19.16 8.83 -29.57
CA SER A 357 20.11 8.24 -30.51
C SER A 357 21.28 7.58 -29.82
N ILE A 358 21.77 6.48 -30.40
CA ILE A 358 22.98 5.79 -29.94
C ILE A 358 23.94 5.55 -31.12
N PRO A 359 25.25 5.47 -30.86
CA PRO A 359 26.22 5.03 -31.87
C PRO A 359 26.11 3.52 -32.15
N GLY A 360 25.46 2.76 -31.26
CA GLY A 360 25.25 1.32 -31.36
C GLY A 360 24.27 0.90 -32.47
N ALA A 361 24.24 -0.42 -32.73
CA ALA A 361 23.43 -1.01 -33.79
C ALA A 361 21.96 -1.29 -33.40
N TYR A 362 21.66 -1.33 -32.11
CA TYR A 362 20.35 -1.73 -31.60
C TYR A 362 19.93 -0.84 -30.45
N LEU A 363 18.91 -0.03 -30.68
CA LEU A 363 18.19 0.74 -29.68
C LEU A 363 16.88 0.00 -29.40
N SER A 364 16.59 -0.20 -28.12
CA SER A 364 15.33 -0.73 -27.62
C SER A 364 14.88 0.13 -26.46
N LEU A 365 13.64 0.59 -26.53
CA LEU A 365 12.99 1.42 -25.54
C LEU A 365 11.64 0.77 -25.24
N ALA A 366 11.34 0.56 -23.97
CA ALA A 366 10.03 0.08 -23.51
C ALA A 366 9.02 1.22 -23.61
N GLU A 367 9.35 2.38 -23.04
CA GLU A 367 8.54 3.59 -23.05
C GLU A 367 9.44 4.83 -23.02
N VAL A 368 8.97 5.94 -23.60
CA VAL A 368 9.58 7.27 -23.51
C VAL A 368 8.51 8.24 -23.00
N GLU A 369 8.73 8.78 -21.82
CA GLU A 369 7.83 9.76 -21.20
C GLU A 369 8.45 11.15 -21.28
N ILE A 370 7.65 12.17 -21.61
CA ILE A 370 8.10 13.55 -21.81
C ILE A 370 7.17 14.49 -21.05
N PHE A 371 7.74 15.41 -20.27
CA PHE A 371 7.00 16.31 -19.38
C PHE A 371 7.50 17.76 -19.51
N ASP A 372 6.59 18.72 -19.32
CA ASP A 372 6.86 20.16 -19.37
C ASP A 372 7.24 20.79 -18.02
N GLU A 373 7.14 20.04 -16.93
CA GLU A 373 7.58 20.45 -15.59
C GLU A 373 8.84 19.68 -15.13
N GLY A 374 9.70 20.37 -14.37
CA GLY A 374 10.93 19.81 -13.84
C GLY A 374 10.76 19.12 -12.50
N LEU A 375 11.58 18.09 -12.26
CA LEU A 375 11.71 17.40 -10.97
C LEU A 375 12.50 18.24 -9.92
N ASP A 376 12.41 19.57 -9.98
CA ASP A 376 13.17 20.49 -9.13
C ASP A 376 12.35 20.97 -7.93
N GLU A 377 12.27 20.11 -6.93
CA GLU A 377 12.86 20.24 -5.58
C GLU A 377 12.72 18.84 -4.96
N PRO A 378 13.61 18.37 -4.06
CA PRO A 378 13.36 17.12 -3.38
C PRO A 378 12.00 17.25 -2.71
N PHE A 379 11.06 16.39 -3.10
CA PHE A 379 9.96 16.00 -2.26
C PHE A 379 10.58 15.52 -0.94
N LEU A 380 10.89 16.43 -0.03
CA LEU A 380 10.90 16.05 1.36
C LEU A 380 9.44 15.76 1.63
N PRO A 381 9.05 14.51 1.93
CA PRO A 381 7.74 14.32 2.53
C PRO A 381 7.69 15.29 3.71
N SER A 382 6.84 16.32 3.65
CA SER A 382 6.44 17.01 4.86
C SER A 382 5.57 16.01 5.58
N ARG A 383 6.22 15.13 6.33
CA ARG A 383 5.53 14.33 7.30
C ARG A 383 4.74 15.31 8.16
N LEU A 384 3.48 15.03 8.39
CA LEU A 384 2.68 15.80 9.30
C LEU A 384 2.09 14.79 10.25
N ILE A 385 2.45 14.93 11.52
CA ILE A 385 1.67 14.27 12.54
C ILE A 385 0.53 15.23 12.82
N THR A 386 -0.69 14.85 12.45
CA THR A 386 -1.90 15.54 12.87
C THR A 386 -2.57 14.74 13.97
N TRP A 387 -3.33 15.41 14.82
CA TRP A 387 -4.21 14.73 15.76
C TRP A 387 -5.41 15.60 16.03
N ASN A 388 -6.49 14.91 16.37
CA ASN A 388 -7.67 15.57 16.91
C ASN A 388 -7.51 15.73 18.42
N ALA A 389 -8.12 16.79 18.97
CA ALA A 389 -8.16 16.97 20.41
C ALA A 389 -8.82 15.75 21.08
N PRO A 390 -8.21 15.19 22.14
CA PRO A 390 -8.71 13.96 22.74
C PRO A 390 -10.02 14.20 23.49
N ALA A 391 -10.95 13.25 23.41
CA ALA A 391 -12.27 13.38 24.04
C ALA A 391 -12.27 13.20 25.57
N CYS A 392 -11.17 12.68 26.14
CA CYS A 392 -11.05 12.37 27.57
C CYS A 392 -10.82 13.60 28.46
N ALA A 393 -10.24 14.68 27.93
CA ALA A 393 -9.95 15.89 28.70
C ALA A 393 -9.84 17.10 27.76
N ALA A 394 -10.10 18.30 28.28
CA ALA A 394 -9.83 19.53 27.54
C ALA A 394 -8.32 19.82 27.57
N PRO A 395 -7.61 19.72 26.43
CA PRO A 395 -6.16 19.86 26.39
C PRO A 395 -5.72 21.27 26.82
N GLN A 396 -4.84 21.36 27.82
CA GLN A 396 -4.11 22.57 28.16
C GLN A 396 -2.84 22.73 27.34
N GLY A 397 -2.37 21.63 26.75
CA GLY A 397 -1.17 21.54 25.93
C GLY A 397 -0.86 20.09 25.55
N TYR A 398 0.20 19.91 24.77
CA TYR A 398 0.72 18.60 24.41
C TYR A 398 2.24 18.55 24.60
N ASN A 399 2.73 17.42 25.11
CA ASN A 399 4.15 17.08 25.16
C ASN A 399 4.43 16.06 24.06
N VAL A 400 5.33 16.39 23.14
CA VAL A 400 5.78 15.48 22.09
C VAL A 400 7.13 14.90 22.49
N PHE A 401 7.19 13.58 22.59
CA PHE A 401 8.41 12.83 22.85
C PHE A 401 8.87 12.13 21.57
N LEU A 402 10.16 12.20 21.25
CA LEU A 402 10.79 11.36 20.23
C LEU A 402 11.66 10.34 20.95
N ASN A 403 11.35 9.05 20.82
CA ASN A 403 12.09 7.97 21.50
C ASN A 403 12.26 8.25 23.01
N ASP A 404 11.16 8.65 23.67
CA ASP A 404 11.07 9.01 25.10
C ASP A 404 11.80 10.29 25.56
N GLU A 405 12.45 11.01 24.65
CA GLU A 405 12.98 12.36 24.93
C GLU A 405 11.97 13.43 24.55
N LEU A 406 11.66 14.36 25.47
CA LEU A 406 10.75 15.49 25.19
C LEU A 406 11.40 16.42 24.16
N VAL A 407 10.81 16.52 22.97
CA VAL A 407 11.34 17.33 21.85
C VAL A 407 10.51 18.57 21.57
N LEU A 408 9.22 18.59 21.91
CA LEU A 408 8.35 19.74 21.65
C LEU A 408 7.25 19.85 22.71
N GLU A 409 6.95 21.09 23.11
CA GLU A 409 5.78 21.45 23.91
C GLU A 409 4.85 22.29 23.05
N LEU A 410 3.58 21.94 23.02
CA LEU A 410 2.58 22.53 22.12
C LEU A 410 1.38 23.09 22.91
N PRO A 411 0.79 24.22 22.46
CA PRO A 411 -0.47 24.75 22.98
C PRO A 411 -1.64 23.76 22.88
N GLY A 412 -2.64 23.90 23.75
CA GLY A 412 -3.80 23.00 23.79
C GLY A 412 -4.72 23.04 22.56
N ASP A 413 -4.60 24.07 21.72
CA ASP A 413 -5.30 24.20 20.44
C ASP A 413 -4.50 23.65 19.25
N SER A 414 -3.35 23.00 19.49
CA SER A 414 -2.54 22.41 18.42
C SER A 414 -3.19 21.16 17.84
N THR A 415 -3.18 21.07 16.50
CA THR A 415 -3.75 19.95 15.73
C THR A 415 -2.70 19.16 14.96
N GLY A 416 -1.42 19.54 15.05
CA GLY A 416 -0.34 18.85 14.36
C GLY A 416 1.05 19.46 14.56
N PHE A 417 2.08 18.77 14.10
CA PHE A 417 3.43 19.32 13.88
C PHE A 417 4.16 18.58 12.74
N VAL A 418 5.11 19.27 12.12
CA VAL A 418 6.02 18.67 11.13
C VAL A 418 7.15 17.96 11.88
N PRO A 419 7.27 16.62 11.80
CA PRO A 419 8.34 15.88 12.43
C PRO A 419 9.62 15.98 11.61
N THR A 420 10.74 16.07 12.31
CA THR A 420 12.08 16.03 11.73
C THR A 420 12.76 14.73 12.15
N PRO A 421 12.34 13.57 11.60
CA PRO A 421 13.03 12.34 11.90
C PRO A 421 14.49 12.51 11.46
N GLU A 422 15.44 11.96 12.21
CA GLU A 422 16.86 11.90 11.82
C GLU A 422 17.31 10.45 11.58
N ARG A 423 16.40 9.50 11.79
CA ARG A 423 16.67 8.06 11.89
C ARG A 423 15.80 7.24 10.94
N ALA A 424 16.19 5.98 10.73
CA ALA A 424 15.45 5.01 9.93
C ALA A 424 14.05 4.76 10.48
N VAL A 425 13.91 4.76 11.80
CA VAL A 425 12.61 4.71 12.48
C VAL A 425 12.57 5.83 13.51
N SER A 426 11.47 6.56 13.56
CA SER A 426 11.26 7.63 14.54
C SER A 426 9.84 7.53 15.08
N THR A 427 9.72 7.21 16.37
CA THR A 427 8.43 7.14 17.05
C THR A 427 8.22 8.39 17.88
N TYR A 428 7.20 9.15 17.51
CA TYR A 428 6.71 10.30 18.23
C TYR A 428 5.56 9.86 19.14
N ARG A 429 5.62 10.20 20.42
CA ARG A 429 4.55 10.03 21.41
C ARG A 429 4.01 11.40 21.79
N ILE A 430 2.73 11.64 21.59
CA ILE A 430 2.04 12.89 21.90
C ILE A 430 1.20 12.66 23.15
N GLN A 431 1.69 13.21 24.27
CA GLN A 431 1.01 13.18 25.56
C GLN A 431 0.14 14.42 25.72
N THR A 432 -1.10 14.22 26.15
CA THR A 432 -2.04 15.32 26.42
C THR A 432 -1.85 15.85 27.84
N ILE A 433 -1.71 17.17 27.99
CA ILE A 433 -1.67 17.85 29.28
C ILE A 433 -3.10 18.24 29.67
N SER A 434 -3.59 17.69 30.78
CA SER A 434 -4.92 17.98 31.33
C SER A 434 -4.85 19.05 32.44
N ALA A 435 -5.97 19.68 32.76
CA ALA A 435 -6.05 20.65 33.84
C ALA A 435 -5.80 20.01 35.22
N GLU A 436 -5.29 20.80 36.18
CA GLU A 436 -4.95 20.31 37.52
C GLU A 436 -6.21 19.75 38.23
N GLY A 437 -6.25 18.43 38.44
CA GLY A 437 -7.37 17.72 39.09
C GLY A 437 -8.33 16.98 38.15
N GLU A 438 -8.10 16.99 36.83
CA GLU A 438 -8.77 16.10 35.87
C GLU A 438 -7.98 14.78 35.69
N GLU A 439 -8.69 13.67 35.44
CA GLU A 439 -8.04 12.39 35.13
C GLU A 439 -7.32 12.49 33.78
N PRO A 440 -6.02 12.14 33.69
CA PRO A 440 -5.30 12.20 32.44
C PRO A 440 -5.87 11.18 31.44
N CYS A 441 -5.79 11.52 30.16
CA CYS A 441 -6.07 10.57 29.09
C CYS A 441 -5.21 9.31 29.27
N ALA A 442 -5.85 8.14 29.29
CA ALA A 442 -5.20 6.88 29.68
C ALA A 442 -4.12 6.42 28.69
N ASN A 443 -4.22 6.84 27.43
CA ASN A 443 -3.30 6.46 26.36
C ASN A 443 -2.75 7.72 25.68
N ASP A 444 -1.43 7.75 25.50
CA ASP A 444 -0.80 8.75 24.64
C ASP A 444 -1.03 8.39 23.17
N MET A 445 -1.11 9.41 22.31
CA MET A 445 -1.14 9.19 20.87
C MET A 445 0.28 8.89 20.39
N SER A 446 0.45 8.08 19.36
CA SER A 446 1.77 7.78 18.81
C SER A 446 1.77 7.77 17.28
N CYS A 447 2.91 8.16 16.71
CA CYS A 447 3.17 8.10 15.28
C CYS A 447 4.59 7.60 15.01
N THR A 448 4.71 6.58 14.17
CA THR A 448 6.02 6.02 13.81
C THR A 448 6.25 6.22 12.33
N PHE A 449 7.38 6.82 11.98
CA PHE A 449 7.77 6.90 10.58
C PHE A 449 9.00 6.04 10.29
N VAL A 450 9.01 5.43 9.10
CA VAL A 450 10.17 4.75 8.53
C VAL A 450 10.80 5.64 7.45
N VAL A 451 12.10 5.96 7.54
CA VAL A 451 12.85 6.68 6.50
C VAL A 451 13.86 5.72 5.87
N PRO A 452 13.62 5.24 4.64
CA PRO A 452 14.61 4.45 3.91
C PRO A 452 15.94 5.20 3.79
N GLY A 453 17.07 4.49 3.95
CA GLY A 453 18.41 5.05 3.79
C GLY A 453 18.99 5.83 4.99
N ARG A 454 18.31 5.83 6.15
CA ARG A 454 18.85 6.37 7.41
C ARG A 454 19.28 5.25 8.36
N THR A 455 19.98 5.61 9.44
CA THR A 455 20.44 4.64 10.45
C THR A 455 19.37 4.40 11.53
N PHE A 456 19.23 3.15 11.97
CA PHE A 456 18.45 2.76 13.13
C PHE A 456 19.17 3.13 14.44
N ASP A 457 18.40 3.41 15.49
CA ASP A 457 18.90 3.53 16.85
C ASP A 457 18.78 2.19 17.59
N ALA A 458 19.73 1.91 18.49
CA ALA A 458 19.63 0.80 19.43
C ALA A 458 19.01 1.28 20.76
N PRO A 459 18.09 0.51 21.39
CA PRO A 459 17.68 -0.84 21.01
C PRO A 459 16.69 -0.87 19.83
N LEU A 460 17.01 -1.68 18.82
CA LEU A 460 16.13 -1.95 17.68
C LEU A 460 15.45 -3.30 17.88
N ARG A 461 14.15 -3.37 17.56
CA ARG A 461 13.35 -4.59 17.58
C ARG A 461 12.53 -4.66 16.30
N ILE A 462 12.61 -5.78 15.59
CA ILE A 462 11.96 -5.98 14.30
C ILE A 462 11.02 -7.19 14.41
N ASN A 463 9.76 -7.02 14.03
CA ASN A 463 8.80 -8.10 13.88
C ASN A 463 8.86 -8.63 12.43
N MET A 464 9.54 -9.75 12.24
CA MET A 464 9.84 -10.29 10.92
C MET A 464 8.58 -10.82 10.22
N GLY A 465 8.25 -10.25 9.07
CA GLY A 465 7.07 -10.62 8.28
C GLY A 465 5.74 -10.33 8.96
N GLY A 466 5.75 -9.50 10.00
CA GLY A 466 4.57 -9.09 10.75
C GLY A 466 4.45 -7.57 10.88
N PRO A 467 3.29 -7.07 11.36
CA PRO A 467 3.06 -5.64 11.53
C PRO A 467 3.80 -5.08 12.76
N ASN A 468 3.72 -3.76 12.94
CA ASN A 468 4.14 -3.12 14.18
C ASN A 468 3.43 -3.75 15.38
N HIS A 469 4.16 -3.99 16.46
CA HIS A 469 3.61 -4.57 17.69
C HIS A 469 4.22 -3.87 18.91
N VAL A 470 3.39 -3.46 19.87
CA VAL A 470 3.86 -2.95 21.16
C VAL A 470 3.63 -4.05 22.19
N ASP A 471 4.71 -4.52 22.80
CA ASP A 471 4.62 -5.58 23.82
C ASP A 471 4.06 -5.05 25.15
N GLY A 472 3.69 -5.96 26.07
CA GLY A 472 3.14 -5.61 27.38
C GLY A 472 4.05 -4.74 28.26
N ASN A 473 5.35 -4.69 27.94
CA ASN A 473 6.31 -3.81 28.60
C ASN A 473 6.43 -2.43 27.92
N GLY A 474 5.62 -2.16 26.89
CA GLY A 474 5.61 -0.91 26.14
C GLY A 474 6.71 -0.80 25.08
N ASN A 475 7.44 -1.88 24.76
CA ASN A 475 8.47 -1.81 23.72
C ASN A 475 7.84 -1.98 22.34
N LEU A 476 8.20 -1.07 21.43
CA LEU A 476 7.84 -1.19 20.03
C LEU A 476 8.73 -2.23 19.32
N TRP A 477 8.08 -3.14 18.61
CA TRP A 477 8.61 -4.04 17.60
C TRP A 477 8.15 -3.52 16.24
N VAL A 478 9.10 -3.03 15.44
CA VAL A 478 8.79 -2.44 14.14
C VAL A 478 8.51 -3.56 13.15
N GLY A 479 7.35 -3.53 12.51
CA GLY A 479 6.95 -4.50 11.50
C GLY A 479 7.78 -4.37 10.24
N ASP A 480 8.08 -5.51 9.63
CA ASP A 480 8.72 -5.60 8.33
C ASP A 480 7.80 -6.28 7.31
N ALA A 481 6.49 -6.36 7.56
CA ALA A 481 5.54 -6.89 6.58
C ALA A 481 5.28 -5.91 5.41
N GLY A 482 4.93 -6.42 4.23
CA GLY A 482 4.52 -5.64 3.06
C GLY A 482 5.63 -5.41 2.05
N GLY A 483 6.50 -6.39 1.83
CA GLY A 483 7.71 -6.19 1.02
C GLY A 483 8.89 -5.82 1.91
N ASP A 484 9.76 -4.88 1.52
CA ASP A 484 10.93 -4.43 2.32
C ASP A 484 10.75 -2.98 2.81
N PRO A 485 9.72 -2.68 3.62
CA PRO A 485 9.42 -1.30 4.02
C PRO A 485 10.55 -0.66 4.84
N LEU A 486 11.37 -1.49 5.51
CA LEU A 486 12.52 -1.04 6.28
C LEU A 486 13.78 -0.83 5.40
N GLY A 487 13.78 -1.32 4.16
CA GLY A 487 14.91 -1.22 3.24
C GLY A 487 16.15 -1.97 3.73
N ILE A 488 15.96 -3.11 4.41
CA ILE A 488 17.03 -3.88 5.04
C ILE A 488 17.38 -5.16 4.29
N ARG A 489 16.74 -5.46 3.15
CA ARG A 489 16.94 -6.72 2.42
C ARG A 489 17.65 -6.46 1.08
N PRO A 490 18.99 -6.62 1.00
CA PRO A 490 19.75 -6.32 -0.21
C PRO A 490 19.60 -7.37 -1.33
N ASN A 491 19.08 -8.58 -1.03
CA ASN A 491 18.92 -9.66 -2.00
C ASN A 491 17.42 -10.02 -2.17
N PRO A 492 16.81 -9.78 -3.34
CA PRO A 492 15.41 -10.07 -3.59
C PRO A 492 15.11 -11.57 -3.85
N LEU A 493 16.05 -12.48 -3.56
CA LEU A 493 15.89 -13.91 -3.78
C LEU A 493 15.80 -14.75 -2.48
N GLY A 494 16.12 -14.17 -1.32
CA GLY A 494 16.13 -14.82 -0.01
C GLY A 494 15.30 -14.05 1.03
N GLY A 495 14.46 -14.74 1.81
CA GLY A 495 13.54 -14.20 2.81
C GLY A 495 12.45 -13.28 2.24
N ILE A 496 12.07 -13.44 0.96
CA ILE A 496 11.15 -12.51 0.29
C ILE A 496 9.70 -12.64 0.74
N ASN A 497 9.27 -13.85 1.07
CA ASN A 497 7.88 -14.12 1.40
C ASN A 497 7.66 -13.89 2.89
N GLU A 498 6.42 -13.55 3.21
CA GLU A 498 5.93 -13.39 4.57
C GLU A 498 4.57 -14.04 4.68
N ILE A 499 4.27 -14.60 5.85
CA ILE A 499 3.01 -15.26 6.15
C ILE A 499 2.77 -15.24 7.65
N ALA A 500 1.53 -15.54 8.04
CA ALA A 500 1.26 -16.04 9.38
C ALA A 500 2.10 -17.29 9.64
N ALA A 501 2.72 -17.37 10.82
CA ALA A 501 3.57 -18.47 11.20
C ALA A 501 2.80 -19.80 11.15
N TRP A 502 3.46 -20.84 10.63
CA TRP A 502 2.91 -22.20 10.66
C TRP A 502 2.87 -22.79 12.08
N SER A 503 3.60 -22.18 13.02
CA SER A 503 3.62 -22.52 14.43
C SER A 503 2.69 -21.59 15.22
N ASN A 504 2.17 -22.09 16.34
CA ASN A 504 1.38 -21.29 17.27
C ASN A 504 2.04 -21.36 18.65
N PRO A 505 2.70 -20.28 19.12
CA PRO A 505 3.56 -20.32 20.29
C PRO A 505 2.80 -20.79 21.54
N ILE A 506 3.46 -21.61 22.34
CA ILE A 506 2.96 -21.98 23.67
C ILE A 506 3.13 -20.76 24.59
N ILE A 507 2.02 -20.31 25.19
CA ILE A 507 1.98 -19.10 26.02
C ILE A 507 2.99 -19.16 27.16
N GLU A 508 3.08 -20.29 27.86
CA GLU A 508 4.02 -20.46 28.98
C GLU A 508 5.49 -20.44 28.51
N SER A 509 5.75 -20.70 27.23
CA SER A 509 7.09 -20.59 26.62
C SER A 509 7.44 -19.12 26.36
N VAL A 510 6.46 -18.34 25.87
CA VAL A 510 6.57 -16.88 25.67
C VAL A 510 6.84 -16.17 26.99
N GLU A 511 6.07 -16.51 28.03
CA GLU A 511 6.26 -15.99 29.39
C GLU A 511 7.63 -16.36 29.97
N ALA A 512 8.14 -17.57 29.67
CA ALA A 512 9.45 -18.02 30.14
C ALA A 512 10.62 -17.24 29.50
N LEU A 513 10.40 -16.56 28.36
CA LEU A 513 11.36 -15.62 27.77
C LEU A 513 11.21 -14.18 28.29
N GLY A 514 10.25 -13.92 29.19
CA GLY A 514 10.04 -12.63 29.85
C GLY A 514 9.01 -11.71 29.18
N PHE A 515 8.21 -12.25 28.25
CA PHE A 515 7.08 -11.54 27.64
C PHE A 515 5.78 -11.77 28.42
N GLU A 516 4.74 -10.99 28.13
CA GLU A 516 3.39 -11.25 28.61
C GLU A 516 2.65 -12.23 27.69
N ALA A 517 1.61 -12.89 28.21
CA ALA A 517 0.80 -13.81 27.41
C ALA A 517 0.15 -13.15 26.17
N ALA A 518 -0.14 -11.85 26.24
CA ALA A 518 -0.69 -11.08 25.13
C ALA A 518 0.31 -10.89 23.98
N ASP A 519 1.61 -10.95 24.27
CA ASP A 519 2.69 -10.74 23.29
C ASP A 519 2.92 -11.97 22.40
N ALA A 520 2.17 -13.04 22.61
CA ALA A 520 2.24 -14.24 21.78
C ALA A 520 1.99 -13.96 20.28
N GLY A 521 1.33 -12.85 19.95
CA GLY A 521 1.17 -12.36 18.58
C GLY A 521 2.51 -12.11 17.87
N LEU A 522 3.56 -11.71 18.59
CA LEU A 522 4.88 -11.43 18.02
C LEU A 522 5.53 -12.66 17.36
N PHE A 523 5.14 -13.87 17.77
CA PHE A 523 5.68 -15.13 17.24
C PHE A 523 4.75 -15.76 16.18
N ARG A 524 3.76 -15.01 15.69
CA ARG A 524 2.76 -15.49 14.72
C ARG A 524 2.95 -14.96 13.31
N SER A 525 4.07 -14.32 13.04
CA SER A 525 4.51 -13.90 11.72
C SER A 525 5.91 -14.41 11.45
N ILE A 526 6.17 -14.78 10.20
CA ILE A 526 7.49 -15.19 9.74
C ILE A 526 7.78 -14.66 8.35
N ARG A 527 9.06 -14.51 8.05
CA ARG A 527 9.55 -14.53 6.68
C ARG A 527 10.05 -15.92 6.32
N TRP A 528 9.96 -16.26 5.04
CA TRP A 528 10.36 -17.56 4.53
C TRP A 528 10.75 -17.49 3.04
N ASP A 529 11.40 -18.55 2.55
CA ASP A 529 11.81 -18.68 1.16
C ASP A 529 11.03 -19.76 0.41
N PRO A 530 10.66 -19.51 -0.87
CA PRO A 530 9.87 -20.45 -1.68
C PRO A 530 10.70 -21.59 -2.30
N GLY A 531 12.02 -21.64 -2.04
CA GLY A 531 12.89 -22.68 -2.57
C GLY A 531 12.43 -24.08 -2.10
N ASN A 532 12.61 -25.09 -2.94
CA ASN A 532 12.45 -26.48 -2.50
C ASN A 532 13.40 -26.76 -1.33
N ASP A 533 13.01 -27.62 -0.39
CA ASP A 533 13.87 -28.04 0.72
C ASP A 533 15.27 -28.44 0.24
N GLY A 534 16.31 -27.67 0.62
CA GLY A 534 17.70 -27.87 0.23
C GLY A 534 18.19 -27.08 -1.00
N GLU A 535 17.34 -26.27 -1.63
CA GLU A 535 17.66 -25.34 -2.73
C GLU A 535 17.29 -23.88 -2.40
N ALA A 536 16.99 -23.57 -1.13
CA ALA A 536 16.70 -22.22 -0.67
C ALA A 536 17.92 -21.30 -0.82
N ASN A 537 17.67 -20.03 -1.13
CA ASN A 537 18.72 -19.01 -1.22
C ASN A 537 19.10 -18.52 0.18
N ASP A 538 20.34 -18.07 0.34
CA ASP A 538 20.77 -17.39 1.56
C ASP A 538 19.91 -16.13 1.79
N TRP A 539 19.24 -16.07 2.94
CA TRP A 539 18.51 -14.88 3.36
C TRP A 539 19.47 -13.95 4.11
N ASN A 540 19.79 -12.83 3.48
CA ASN A 540 20.68 -11.81 4.03
C ASN A 540 19.91 -10.52 4.30
N MET A 541 20.24 -9.86 5.41
CA MET A 541 19.76 -8.53 5.78
C MET A 541 20.94 -7.62 6.08
N GLU A 542 20.82 -6.36 5.69
CA GLU A 542 21.75 -5.28 5.97
C GLU A 542 20.96 -4.21 6.71
N ILE A 543 21.20 -4.09 8.01
CA ILE A 543 20.46 -3.19 8.89
C ILE A 543 21.33 -1.95 9.14
N PRO A 544 21.02 -0.78 8.53
CA PRO A 544 21.83 0.41 8.71
C PRO A 544 21.87 0.84 10.19
N ILE A 545 22.99 0.66 10.87
CA ILE A 545 23.12 0.98 12.31
C ILE A 545 24.49 1.58 12.55
N ALA A 546 24.60 2.50 13.52
CA ALA A 546 25.88 3.16 13.80
C ALA A 546 26.97 2.14 14.16
N ASN A 547 28.24 2.46 13.86
CA ASN A 547 29.36 1.62 14.29
C ASN A 547 29.38 1.45 15.81
N GLY A 548 29.55 0.21 16.28
CA GLY A 548 29.47 -0.09 17.69
C GLY A 548 29.48 -1.58 18.01
N ASN A 549 29.40 -1.88 19.31
CA ASN A 549 29.29 -3.24 19.81
C ASN A 549 27.83 -3.49 20.18
N TYR A 550 27.24 -4.54 19.62
CA TYR A 550 25.83 -4.87 19.80
C TYR A 550 25.65 -6.28 20.32
N GLU A 551 24.64 -6.47 21.19
CA GLU A 551 24.06 -7.77 21.46
C GLU A 551 22.84 -7.94 20.55
N VAL A 552 22.89 -8.91 19.65
CA VAL A 552 21.83 -9.20 18.68
C VAL A 552 21.11 -10.46 19.14
N SER A 553 19.78 -10.37 19.27
CA SER A 553 18.93 -11.47 19.74
C SER A 553 17.93 -11.89 18.68
N PHE A 554 17.86 -13.21 18.43
CA PHE A 554 16.92 -13.83 17.49
C PHE A 554 15.85 -14.58 18.28
N TYR A 555 14.59 -14.22 18.07
CA TYR A 555 13.44 -14.85 18.69
C TYR A 555 12.74 -15.74 17.66
N LEU A 556 12.60 -17.03 17.97
CA LEU A 556 12.20 -18.05 16.99
C LEU A 556 11.07 -18.92 17.54
N CYS A 557 10.16 -19.34 16.66
CA CYS A 557 9.10 -20.28 16.97
C CYS A 557 8.87 -21.20 15.76
N ASP A 558 8.85 -22.51 15.96
CA ASP A 558 8.72 -23.47 14.87
C ASP A 558 7.96 -24.73 15.36
N ALA A 559 7.27 -25.40 14.45
CA ALA A 559 6.52 -26.63 14.65
C ALA A 559 7.06 -27.81 13.82
N SER A 560 8.06 -27.59 12.96
CA SER A 560 8.68 -28.59 12.09
C SER A 560 10.02 -29.07 12.64
N ASP A 561 10.22 -30.39 12.72
CA ASP A 561 11.52 -31.01 13.04
C ASP A 561 12.43 -31.12 11.81
N GLY A 562 11.93 -30.81 10.62
CA GLY A 562 12.69 -30.90 9.36
C GLY A 562 13.36 -29.60 8.95
N ARG A 563 13.08 -28.47 9.61
CA ARG A 563 13.67 -27.17 9.28
C ARG A 563 14.94 -26.94 10.07
N HIS A 564 16.04 -26.78 9.33
CA HIS A 564 17.38 -26.54 9.85
C HIS A 564 18.04 -25.45 9.02
N TYR A 565 18.64 -24.47 9.68
CA TYR A 565 19.34 -23.35 9.05
C TYR A 565 20.41 -22.82 10.00
N LYS A 566 21.22 -21.87 9.53
CA LYS A 566 22.31 -21.24 10.28
C LYS A 566 22.00 -19.79 10.60
N ILE A 567 22.63 -19.28 11.64
CA ILE A 567 22.65 -17.84 11.93
C ILE A 567 24.08 -17.34 11.72
N ALA A 568 24.22 -16.29 10.93
CA ALA A 568 25.47 -15.55 10.74
C ALA A 568 25.29 -14.07 11.08
N LEU A 569 26.33 -13.46 11.62
CA LEU A 569 26.44 -12.01 11.79
C LEU A 569 27.79 -11.55 11.25
N GLU A 570 27.83 -10.41 10.55
CA GLU A 570 29.07 -9.84 10.00
C GLU A 570 29.87 -10.86 9.15
N GLY A 571 29.14 -11.69 8.39
CA GLY A 571 29.71 -12.76 7.56
C GLY A 571 30.27 -13.98 8.31
N ALA A 572 30.18 -14.02 9.65
CA ALA A 572 30.60 -15.16 10.46
C ALA A 572 29.40 -16.00 10.91
N VAL A 573 29.41 -17.32 10.63
CA VAL A 573 28.42 -18.26 11.17
C VAL A 573 28.62 -18.43 12.67
N LEU A 574 27.57 -18.20 13.45
CA LEU A 574 27.56 -18.23 14.91
C LEU A 574 26.77 -19.41 15.48
N GLU A 575 25.74 -19.86 14.77
CA GLU A 575 25.02 -21.10 15.04
C GLU A 575 24.92 -21.92 13.75
N GLU A 576 25.33 -23.18 13.81
CA GLU A 576 25.45 -24.08 12.65
C GLU A 576 24.19 -24.91 12.43
N ASP A 577 23.34 -25.04 13.46
CA ASP A 577 22.16 -25.91 13.40
C ASP A 577 20.99 -25.38 14.24
N VAL A 578 20.23 -24.44 13.67
CA VAL A 578 19.02 -23.87 14.26
C VAL A 578 17.81 -24.72 13.89
N HIS A 579 17.18 -25.34 14.88
CA HIS A 579 15.93 -26.09 14.71
C HIS A 579 15.12 -26.18 16.01
N MET A 580 13.82 -26.50 15.91
CA MET A 580 12.88 -26.40 17.04
C MET A 580 13.20 -27.26 18.27
N LEU A 581 13.97 -28.36 18.08
CA LEU A 581 14.35 -29.26 19.18
C LEU A 581 15.63 -28.79 19.90
N ALA A 582 16.32 -27.77 19.37
CA ALA A 582 17.56 -27.21 19.93
C ALA A 582 17.43 -25.75 20.38
N PHE A 583 16.26 -25.12 20.18
CA PHE A 583 16.02 -23.75 20.62
C PHE A 583 16.43 -23.52 22.10
N PRO A 584 17.17 -22.43 22.39
CA PRO A 584 17.40 -22.00 23.76
C PRO A 584 16.10 -21.44 24.35
N VAL A 585 15.38 -22.30 25.05
CA VAL A 585 14.08 -21.97 25.68
C VAL A 585 14.26 -21.37 27.08
N GLY A 586 13.22 -20.70 27.58
CA GLY A 586 13.19 -20.11 28.91
C GLY A 586 13.29 -21.11 30.08
N GLU A 587 13.52 -20.61 31.29
CA GLU A 587 13.75 -21.44 32.47
C GLU A 587 12.59 -22.42 32.73
N GLY A 588 12.90 -23.71 32.91
CA GLY A 588 11.91 -24.75 33.17
C GLY A 588 11.16 -25.28 31.94
N ARG A 589 11.48 -24.80 30.73
CA ARG A 589 10.96 -25.31 29.46
C ARG A 589 11.91 -26.36 28.85
N VAL A 590 11.39 -27.11 27.87
CA VAL A 590 12.17 -28.04 27.03
C VAL A 590 11.83 -27.70 25.58
N ALA A 591 12.84 -27.58 24.72
CA ALA A 591 12.66 -27.30 23.30
C ALA A 591 11.78 -28.35 22.62
N GLY A 592 10.94 -27.92 21.67
CA GLY A 592 9.91 -28.73 21.07
C GLY A 592 9.01 -27.95 20.12
N PRO A 593 8.05 -28.63 19.47
CA PRO A 593 7.09 -27.96 18.58
C PRO A 593 6.36 -26.84 19.32
N ASN A 594 6.32 -25.67 18.71
CA ASN A 594 5.71 -24.43 19.21
C ASN A 594 6.34 -23.83 20.48
N GLU A 595 7.47 -24.34 20.94
CA GLU A 595 8.26 -23.66 21.97
C GLU A 595 9.01 -22.50 21.33
N VAL A 596 9.07 -21.37 22.05
CA VAL A 596 9.81 -20.20 21.58
C VAL A 596 11.24 -20.23 22.12
N GLY A 597 12.19 -19.88 21.26
CA GLY A 597 13.61 -19.84 21.56
C GLY A 597 14.20 -18.45 21.40
N ARG A 598 15.29 -18.18 22.13
CA ARG A 598 16.11 -16.98 21.95
C ARG A 598 17.58 -17.33 21.78
N TYR A 599 18.15 -17.03 20.61
CA TYR A 599 19.60 -16.97 20.44
C TYR A 599 20.10 -15.55 20.69
N SER A 600 21.29 -15.39 21.28
CA SER A 600 21.87 -14.07 21.53
C SER A 600 23.37 -14.10 21.32
N PHE A 601 23.87 -13.14 20.53
CA PHE A 601 25.27 -13.06 20.12
C PHE A 601 25.77 -11.62 20.26
N VAL A 602 27.07 -11.47 20.50
CA VAL A 602 27.72 -10.15 20.49
C VAL A 602 28.50 -9.99 19.19
N THR A 603 28.31 -8.86 18.52
CA THR A 603 29.03 -8.53 17.28
C THR A 603 29.50 -7.07 17.28
N ILE A 604 30.41 -6.75 16.36
CA ILE A 604 30.96 -5.40 16.15
C ILE A 604 30.60 -4.97 14.74
N VAL A 605 29.92 -3.82 14.62
CA VAL A 605 29.60 -3.19 13.34
C VAL A 605 30.65 -2.11 13.04
N GLU A 606 31.29 -2.19 11.88
CA GLU A 606 32.41 -1.29 11.51
C GLU A 606 32.15 -0.44 10.26
N ASP A 607 31.15 -0.75 9.45
CA ASP A 607 30.87 -0.11 8.15
C ASP A 607 29.52 0.63 8.09
N GLY A 608 28.83 0.74 9.22
CA GLY A 608 27.55 1.43 9.35
C GLY A 608 26.34 0.56 8.99
N SER A 609 26.53 -0.75 8.83
CA SER A 609 25.47 -1.72 8.58
C SER A 609 25.71 -3.00 9.41
N LEU A 610 24.68 -3.49 10.08
CA LEU A 610 24.70 -4.82 10.69
C LEU A 610 24.29 -5.84 9.64
N SER A 611 25.21 -6.71 9.26
CA SER A 611 24.95 -7.81 8.33
C SER A 611 24.45 -9.03 9.09
N VAL A 612 23.28 -9.54 8.70
CA VAL A 612 22.62 -10.71 9.29
C VAL A 612 22.34 -11.74 8.22
N GLY A 613 22.75 -12.99 8.43
CA GLY A 613 22.49 -14.11 7.53
C GLY A 613 21.68 -15.22 8.19
N MET A 614 20.64 -15.69 7.50
CA MET A 614 19.89 -16.91 7.79
C MET A 614 20.14 -17.86 6.61
N LEU A 615 20.99 -18.88 6.82
CA LEU A 615 21.61 -19.67 5.73
C LEU A 615 21.21 -21.15 5.73
#